data_AF-A0A1H0YUS8-F1
#
_entry.id   AF-A0A1H0YUS8-F1
#
_cell.length_a   1.000
_cell.length_b   1.000
_cell.length_c   1.000
_cell.angle_alpha   90.00
_cell.angle_beta   90.00
_cell.angle_gamma   90.00
#
_symmetry.space_group_name_H-M   'P 1'
#
loop_
_entity.id
_entity.type
_entity.pdbx_description
1 polymer ?
#
loop_
_entity_poly.entity_id
_entity_poly.type
_entity_poly.pdbx_seq_one_letter_code
_entity_poly.pdbx_strand_id
1 'polypeptide(L)'
;MDVEVAVRLLVAAFCVVAPSVLFVGLVRGLDKLRDDRLVEQVLERMDDDDATAPTYRRAPFTSAVSDGGRAAETVACGVCGAPNPAYASYCGTCLSALDGDSEASK
;
A
#
# COMPACT_ATOMS: atom_id res chain seq x y z
N MET A 1 -35.51 29.92 -16.37
CA MET A 1 -35.08 29.13 -15.21
C MET A 1 -34.89 30.10 -14.06
N ASP A 2 -35.67 29.94 -13.01
CA ASP A 2 -35.58 30.80 -11.83
C ASP A 2 -34.19 30.67 -11.21
N VAL A 3 -33.48 31.80 -11.10
CA VAL A 3 -32.08 31.86 -10.65
C VAL A 3 -31.93 31.22 -9.26
N GLU A 4 -32.95 31.37 -8.41
CA GLU A 4 -33.04 30.73 -7.10
C GLU A 4 -32.99 29.19 -7.19
N VAL A 5 -33.72 28.60 -8.14
CA VAL A 5 -33.76 27.14 -8.34
C VAL A 5 -32.41 26.65 -8.85
N ALA A 6 -31.81 27.39 -9.79
CA ALA A 6 -30.48 27.06 -10.31
C ALA A 6 -29.41 27.08 -9.21
N VAL A 7 -29.43 28.09 -8.33
CA VAL A 7 -28.48 28.20 -7.21
C VAL A 7 -28.66 27.03 -6.22
N ARG A 8 -29.90 26.69 -5.86
CA ARG A 8 -30.17 25.56 -4.95
C ARG A 8 -29.69 24.23 -5.53
N LEU A 9 -29.91 24.00 -6.82
CA LEU A 9 -29.43 22.79 -7.49
C LEU A 9 -27.90 22.72 -7.51
N LEU A 10 -27.21 23.85 -7.75
CA LEU A 10 -25.76 23.91 -7.71
C LEU A 10 -25.24 23.58 -6.30
N VAL A 11 -25.80 24.22 -5.27
CA VAL A 11 -25.40 23.96 -3.87
C VAL A 11 -25.63 22.50 -3.50
N ALA A 12 -26.79 21.93 -3.85
CA ALA A 12 -27.09 20.53 -3.60
C ALA A 12 -26.11 19.59 -4.32
N ALA A 13 -25.84 19.83 -5.60
CA ALA A 13 -24.88 19.05 -6.37
C ALA A 13 -23.46 19.15 -5.77
N PHE A 14 -23.05 20.35 -5.37
CA PHE A 14 -21.77 20.58 -4.71
C PHE A 14 -21.69 19.81 -3.38
N CYS A 15 -22.71 19.90 -2.52
CA CYS A 15 -22.72 19.18 -1.23
C CYS A 15 -22.63 17.66 -1.39
N VAL A 16 -23.13 17.11 -2.50
CA VAL A 16 -23.04 15.67 -2.80
C VAL A 16 -21.67 15.30 -3.39
N VAL A 17 -21.18 16.08 -4.36
CA VAL A 17 -19.96 15.72 -5.13
C VAL A 17 -18.69 16.13 -4.39
N ALA A 18 -18.69 17.26 -3.69
CA ALA A 18 -17.53 17.79 -2.98
C ALA A 18 -16.88 16.80 -2.00
N PRO A 19 -17.59 16.10 -1.10
CA PRO A 19 -16.94 15.17 -0.17
C PRO A 19 -16.24 14.01 -0.89
N SER A 20 -16.83 13.47 -1.95
CA SER A 20 -16.21 12.40 -2.74
C SER A 20 -14.97 12.89 -3.49
N VAL A 21 -15.05 14.07 -4.13
CA VAL A 21 -13.91 14.67 -4.81
C VAL A 21 -12.81 15.04 -3.84
N LEU A 22 -13.14 15.57 -2.66
CA LEU A 22 -12.18 15.92 -1.62
C LEU A 22 -11.49 14.67 -1.08
N PHE A 23 -12.22 13.58 -0.86
CA PHE A 23 -11.64 12.31 -0.45
C PHE A 23 -10.67 11.76 -1.51
N VAL A 24 -11.10 11.66 -2.77
CA VAL A 24 -10.25 11.15 -3.87
C VAL A 24 -9.05 12.06 -4.11
N GLY A 25 -9.24 13.37 -4.03
CA GLY A 25 -8.19 14.37 -4.16
C GLY A 25 -7.17 14.26 -3.04
N LEU A 26 -7.61 14.06 -1.81
CA LEU A 26 -6.73 13.86 -0.66
C LEU A 26 -5.91 12.57 -0.81
N VAL A 27 -6.56 11.46 -1.16
CA VAL A 27 -5.88 10.17 -1.38
C VAL A 27 -4.83 10.29 -2.49
N ARG A 28 -5.20 10.84 -3.65
CA ARG A 28 -4.26 11.08 -4.76
C ARG A 28 -3.14 12.05 -4.40
N GLY A 29 -3.44 13.06 -3.59
CA GLY A 29 -2.43 14.00 -3.10
C GLY A 29 -1.42 13.33 -2.18
N LEU A 30 -1.87 12.47 -1.27
CA LEU A 30 -1.01 11.67 -0.41
C LEU A 30 -0.16 10.68 -1.21
N ASP A 31 -0.74 9.99 -2.19
CA ASP A 31 0.00 9.11 -3.09
C ASP A 31 1.08 9.87 -3.87
N LYS A 32 0.76 11.06 -4.39
CA LYS A 32 1.72 11.89 -5.11
C LYS A 32 2.87 12.37 -4.22
N LEU A 33 2.59 12.79 -2.99
CA LEU A 33 3.63 13.19 -2.04
C LEU A 33 4.53 12.02 -1.62
N ARG A 34 3.97 10.82 -1.56
CA ARG A 34 4.71 9.59 -1.26
C ARG A 34 5.64 9.23 -2.43
N ASP A 35 5.17 9.32 -3.66
CA ASP A 35 5.99 9.04 -4.85
C ASP A 35 7.07 10.10 -5.06
N ASP A 36 6.74 11.40 -5.04
CA ASP A 36 7.69 12.46 -5.37
C ASP A 36 8.89 12.55 -4.37
N ARG A 37 8.75 12.02 -3.13
CA ARG A 37 9.82 12.02 -2.11
C ARG A 37 10.67 10.76 -2.09
N LEU A 38 10.12 9.62 -2.50
CA LEU A 38 10.83 8.33 -2.49
C LEU A 38 11.38 7.97 -3.87
N VAL A 39 10.71 8.38 -4.95
CA VAL A 39 11.14 8.08 -6.32
C VAL A 39 12.43 8.78 -6.67
N GLU A 40 12.57 10.08 -6.35
CA GLU A 40 13.81 10.82 -6.62
C GLU A 40 14.99 10.20 -5.87
N GLN A 41 14.79 9.86 -4.59
CA GLN A 41 15.85 9.31 -3.74
C GLN A 41 16.21 7.85 -4.10
N VAL A 42 15.27 7.08 -4.64
CA VAL A 42 15.53 5.73 -5.18
C VAL A 42 16.18 5.80 -6.55
N LEU A 43 15.76 6.72 -7.42
CA LEU A 43 16.39 6.92 -8.73
C LEU A 43 17.84 7.39 -8.57
N GLU A 44 18.09 8.37 -7.71
CA GLU A 44 19.44 8.86 -7.42
C GLU A 44 20.32 7.75 -6.82
N ARG A 45 19.75 6.90 -5.94
CA ARG A 45 20.49 5.75 -5.40
C ARG A 45 20.69 4.62 -6.41
N MET A 46 19.78 4.41 -7.36
CA MET A 46 19.95 3.43 -8.43
C MET A 46 21.00 3.85 -9.46
N ASP A 47 21.13 5.15 -9.75
CA ASP A 47 22.17 5.68 -10.62
C ASP A 47 23.56 5.51 -9.98
N ASP A 48 23.67 5.65 -8.64
CA ASP A 48 24.89 5.33 -7.88
C ASP A 48 25.15 3.82 -7.72
N ASP A 49 24.12 2.99 -7.55
CA ASP A 49 24.24 1.52 -7.35
C ASP A 49 24.49 0.74 -8.67
N ASP A 50 24.28 1.31 -9.87
CA ASP A 50 24.64 0.65 -11.15
C ASP A 50 26.17 0.54 -11.34
N ALA A 51 26.96 1.26 -10.52
CA ALA A 51 28.39 1.03 -10.40
C ALA A 51 28.75 -0.14 -9.45
N THR A 52 27.84 -0.66 -8.62
CA THR A 52 28.10 -1.77 -7.69
C THR A 52 26.83 -2.49 -7.21
N ALA A 53 26.32 -3.45 -7.98
CA ALA A 53 25.30 -4.40 -7.48
C ALA A 53 25.86 -5.21 -6.27
N PRO A 54 25.07 -5.52 -5.22
CA PRO A 54 23.94 -6.45 -5.36
C PRO A 54 22.64 -6.06 -4.60
N THR A 55 21.53 -6.20 -5.32
CA THR A 55 20.20 -6.66 -4.88
C THR A 55 19.86 -6.60 -3.37
N TYR A 56 19.25 -5.51 -2.91
CA TYR A 56 18.32 -5.55 -1.76
C TYR A 56 17.13 -4.62 -2.02
N ARG A 57 16.19 -5.10 -2.84
CA ARG A 57 14.91 -4.42 -3.08
C ARG A 57 14.01 -4.65 -1.86
N ARG A 58 14.06 -3.75 -0.88
CA ARG A 58 13.18 -3.75 0.29
C ARG A 58 12.45 -2.41 0.40
N ALA A 59 11.13 -2.42 0.17
CA ALA A 59 10.16 -1.43 0.64
C ALA A 59 8.72 -1.77 0.15
N PRO A 60 7.61 -1.37 0.81
CA PRO A 60 7.48 -0.78 2.15
C PRO A 60 6.16 -1.19 2.86
N PHE A 61 6.03 -2.42 3.37
CA PHE A 61 4.97 -2.77 4.35
C PHE A 61 5.44 -3.82 5.36
N THR A 62 6.73 -3.87 5.66
CA THR A 62 7.23 -4.70 6.75
C THR A 62 7.71 -3.80 7.85
N SER A 63 6.98 -3.79 8.97
CA SER A 63 7.48 -3.31 10.26
C SER A 63 8.86 -3.92 10.47
N ALA A 64 9.89 -3.11 10.29
CA ALA A 64 11.26 -3.48 10.57
C ALA A 64 11.42 -3.50 12.09
N VAL A 65 10.95 -4.58 12.71
CA VAL A 65 11.64 -5.09 13.89
C VAL A 65 12.87 -5.79 13.34
N SER A 66 13.93 -5.01 13.14
CA SER A 66 15.27 -5.52 13.01
C SER A 66 15.65 -6.06 14.39
N ASP A 67 15.36 -7.34 14.62
CA ASP A 67 16.07 -8.12 15.61
C ASP A 67 16.74 -9.30 14.90
N GLY A 68 17.99 -9.56 15.28
CA GLY A 68 18.96 -10.29 14.48
C GLY A 68 18.56 -11.72 14.09
N GLY A 69 19.03 -12.12 12.90
CA GLY A 69 19.56 -13.48 12.72
C GLY A 69 18.59 -14.66 12.79
N ARG A 70 17.31 -14.52 12.45
CA ARG A 70 16.45 -15.66 12.12
C ARG A 70 15.76 -15.39 10.80
N ALA A 71 15.96 -16.26 9.81
CA ALA A 71 15.16 -16.26 8.59
C ALA A 71 13.69 -16.32 9.02
N ALA A 72 12.96 -15.22 8.86
CA ALA A 72 11.55 -15.19 9.20
C ALA A 72 10.85 -16.23 8.34
N GLU A 73 10.21 -17.21 8.98
CA GLU A 73 9.48 -18.26 8.29
C GLU A 73 8.37 -17.62 7.44
N THR A 74 8.32 -17.96 6.17
CA THR A 74 7.36 -17.40 5.20
C THR A 74 6.48 -18.50 4.62
N VAL A 75 5.21 -18.18 4.43
CA VAL A 75 4.21 -19.02 3.80
C VAL A 75 3.76 -18.39 2.48
N ALA A 76 3.70 -19.19 1.42
CA ALA A 76 3.20 -18.74 0.12
C ALA A 76 1.67 -18.76 0.09
N CYS A 77 1.07 -17.71 -0.45
CA CYS A 77 -0.37 -17.68 -0.66
C CYS A 77 -0.81 -18.73 -1.70
N GLY A 78 -1.77 -19.59 -1.36
CA GLY A 78 -2.32 -20.58 -2.30
C GLY A 78 -3.09 -20.00 -3.47
N VAL A 79 -3.51 -18.73 -3.39
CA VAL A 79 -4.29 -18.04 -4.44
C VAL A 79 -3.39 -17.27 -5.40
N CYS A 80 -2.47 -16.44 -4.88
CA CYS A 80 -1.64 -15.56 -5.71
C CYS A 80 -0.14 -15.85 -5.68
N GLY A 81 0.31 -16.81 -4.87
CA GLY A 81 1.72 -17.19 -4.74
C GLY A 81 2.61 -16.18 -4.01
N ALA A 82 2.06 -15.05 -3.53
CA ALA A 82 2.84 -14.05 -2.81
C ALA A 82 3.39 -14.63 -1.49
N PRO A 83 4.65 -14.32 -1.13
CA PRO A 83 5.21 -14.72 0.17
C PRO A 83 4.64 -13.83 1.28
N ASN A 84 4.21 -14.45 2.37
CA ASN A 84 3.67 -13.79 3.56
C ASN A 84 4.43 -14.30 4.79
N PRO A 85 4.53 -13.52 5.88
CA PRO A 85 5.11 -14.03 7.12
C PRO A 85 4.22 -15.13 7.72
N ALA A 86 4.80 -16.13 8.37
CA ALA A 86 4.06 -17.28 8.92
C ALA A 86 2.96 -16.91 9.94
N TYR A 87 3.03 -15.73 10.56
CA TYR A 87 2.00 -15.22 11.48
C TYR A 87 0.82 -14.53 10.77
N ALA A 88 0.89 -14.29 9.45
CA ALA A 88 -0.18 -13.60 8.73
C ALA A 88 -1.37 -14.52 8.50
N SER A 89 -2.56 -14.08 8.91
CA SER A 89 -3.82 -14.80 8.66
C SER A 89 -4.40 -14.53 7.26
N TYR A 90 -3.96 -13.45 6.62
CA TYR A 90 -4.42 -13.02 5.30
C TYR A 90 -3.25 -12.60 4.42
N CYS A 91 -3.40 -12.80 3.11
CA CYS A 91 -2.41 -12.39 2.13
C CYS A 91 -2.34 -10.85 2.02
N GLY A 92 -1.13 -10.29 2.14
CA GLY A 92 -0.91 -8.84 1.99
C GLY A 92 -1.13 -8.29 0.58
N THR A 93 -1.26 -9.17 -0.42
CA THR A 93 -1.47 -8.79 -1.84
C THR A 93 -2.92 -8.97 -2.28
N CYS A 94 -3.50 -10.16 -2.07
CA CYS A 94 -4.84 -10.50 -2.57
C CYS A 94 -5.90 -10.64 -1.48
N LEU A 95 -5.53 -10.49 -0.21
CA LEU A 95 -6.41 -10.59 0.96
C LEU A 95 -7.13 -11.94 1.13
N SER A 96 -6.71 -12.99 0.41
CA SER A 96 -7.20 -14.34 0.68
C SER A 96 -6.74 -14.80 2.06
N ALA A 97 -7.52 -15.65 2.72
CA ALA A 97 -7.06 -16.33 3.92
C ALA A 97 -5.81 -17.15 3.59
N LEU A 98 -4.87 -17.18 4.54
CA LEU A 98 -3.72 -18.07 4.53
C LEU A 98 -4.08 -19.13 5.58
N ASP A 99 -4.44 -20.32 5.16
CA ASP A 99 -4.81 -21.40 6.07
C ASP A 99 -3.60 -21.70 6.97
N GLY A 100 -3.65 -21.18 8.19
CA GLY A 100 -2.63 -21.37 9.20
C GLY A 100 -2.88 -22.69 9.89
N ASP A 101 -2.34 -23.78 9.34
CA ASP A 101 -2.27 -25.06 10.05
C ASP A 101 -1.33 -24.93 11.25
N SER A 102 -1.87 -24.43 12.37
CA SER A 102 -1.38 -24.78 13.70
C SER A 102 -1.66 -26.26 13.94
N GLU A 103 -0.86 -27.16 13.36
CA GLU A 103 -0.65 -28.48 13.93
C GLU A 103 0.42 -28.38 15.03
N ALA A 104 0.08 -27.67 16.10
CA ALA A 104 0.76 -27.78 17.37
C ALA A 104 0.25 -29.04 18.08
N SER A 105 0.99 -30.14 17.87
CA SER A 105 1.30 -31.17 18.87
C SER A 105 0.29 -31.32 20.02
N LYS A 106 -0.53 -32.37 19.94
CA LYS A 106 -0.77 -33.25 21.08
C LYS A 106 -1.05 -34.68 20.65
#